data_AF-A0A527G716-F1
#
_entry.id   AF-A0A527G716-F1
#
_cell.length_a   1.000
_cell.length_b   1.000
_cell.length_c   1.000
_cell.angle_alpha   90.00
_cell.angle_beta   90.00
_cell.angle_gamma   90.00
#
_symmetry.space_group_name_H-M   'P 1'
#
loop_
_entity.id
_entity.type
_entity.pdbx_description
1 polymer ?
#
loop_
_entity_poly.entity_id
_entity_poly.type
_entity_poly.pdbx_seq_one_letter_code
_entity_poly.pdbx_strand_id
1 'polypeptide(L)'
;QKDEMLPVMADRLLSLALAARHSRMGLNIDAEEADRLDLSLDVIERVLAEPELAGWNGFGVVVQAYGPRAAFAIDWLYALARKYDRNIMVRLVKGAYWDTEIKRAQTLGLSGYPVFTRKTNTDVSYMACAKKLLSMTDRIYPQFATHNAHTV
;
A
#
# COMPACT_ATOMS: atom_id res chain seq x y z
N GLN A 1 -11.82 17.98 -9.13
CA GLN A 1 -11.00 17.55 -7.97
C GLN A 1 -10.06 16.39 -8.30
N LYS A 2 -10.51 15.14 -8.56
CA LYS A 2 -9.58 14.03 -8.88
C LYS A 2 -8.71 14.33 -10.11
N ASP A 3 -9.33 14.79 -11.20
CA ASP A 3 -8.64 15.09 -12.46
C ASP A 3 -7.62 16.23 -12.35
N GLU A 4 -7.79 17.13 -11.38
CA GLU A 4 -6.86 18.24 -11.10
C GLU A 4 -5.74 17.81 -10.14
N MET A 5 -6.08 17.01 -9.12
CA MET A 5 -5.14 16.55 -8.11
C MET A 5 -4.17 15.49 -8.65
N LEU A 6 -4.68 14.54 -9.44
CA LEU A 6 -3.92 13.36 -9.85
C LEU A 6 -2.64 13.73 -10.63
N PRO A 7 -2.65 14.63 -11.63
CA PRO A 7 -1.43 15.04 -12.32
C PRO A 7 -0.44 15.71 -11.36
N VAL A 8 -0.91 16.63 -10.52
CA VAL A 8 -0.05 17.39 -9.60
C VAL A 8 0.63 16.47 -8.57
N MET A 9 -0.11 15.51 -8.01
CA MET A 9 0.45 14.57 -7.04
C MET A 9 1.38 13.56 -7.70
N ALA A 10 1.05 13.07 -8.88
CA ALA A 10 1.91 12.16 -9.64
C ALA A 10 3.25 12.84 -9.99
N ASP A 11 3.24 14.07 -10.48
CA ASP A 11 4.46 14.79 -10.87
C ASP A 11 5.38 15.04 -9.66
N ARG A 12 4.79 15.39 -8.51
CA ARG A 12 5.54 15.57 -7.25
C ARG A 12 6.12 14.26 -6.75
N LEU A 13 5.33 13.19 -6.75
CA LEU A 13 5.80 11.87 -6.32
C LEU A 13 6.89 11.35 -7.27
N LEU A 14 6.73 11.52 -8.58
CA LEU A 14 7.73 11.15 -9.58
C LEU A 14 9.05 11.89 -9.33
N SER A 15 9.00 13.19 -9.07
CA SER A 15 10.19 13.98 -8.75
C SER A 15 10.96 13.41 -7.55
N LEU A 16 10.24 12.99 -6.50
CA LEU A 16 10.85 12.35 -5.32
C LEU A 16 11.36 10.94 -5.63
N ALA A 17 10.62 10.16 -6.41
CA ALA A 17 11.01 8.82 -6.84
C ALA A 17 12.28 8.83 -7.67
N LEU A 18 12.42 9.80 -8.60
CA LEU A 18 13.63 10.00 -9.38
C LEU A 18 14.80 10.39 -8.48
N ALA A 19 14.61 11.31 -7.52
CA ALA A 19 15.67 11.67 -6.57
C ALA A 19 16.14 10.46 -5.73
N ALA A 20 15.20 9.64 -5.25
CA ALA A 20 15.50 8.41 -4.51
C ALA A 20 16.24 7.39 -5.39
N ARG A 21 15.80 7.21 -6.64
CA ARG A 21 16.46 6.35 -7.63
C ARG A 21 17.91 6.77 -7.87
N HIS A 22 18.16 8.05 -8.13
CA HIS A 22 19.52 8.57 -8.36
C HIS A 22 20.43 8.35 -7.14
N SER A 23 19.85 8.42 -5.95
CA SER A 23 20.56 8.19 -4.68
C SER A 23 20.62 6.71 -4.28
N ARG A 24 20.05 5.79 -5.08
CA ARG A 24 19.92 4.36 -4.77
C ARG A 24 19.24 4.08 -3.43
N MET A 25 18.26 4.91 -3.07
CA MET A 25 17.48 4.79 -1.85
C MET A 25 16.11 4.17 -2.12
N GLY A 26 15.54 3.53 -1.10
CA GLY A 26 14.13 3.15 -1.10
C GLY A 26 13.24 4.35 -0.82
N LEU A 27 12.11 4.44 -1.52
CA LEU A 27 11.04 5.40 -1.26
C LEU A 27 9.75 4.63 -0.97
N ASN A 28 9.17 4.83 0.21
CA ASN A 28 7.97 4.14 0.62
C ASN A 28 6.80 5.12 0.74
N ILE A 29 5.70 4.82 0.06
CA ILE A 29 4.45 5.57 0.16
C ILE A 29 3.65 4.97 1.30
N ASP A 30 3.43 5.76 2.35
CA ASP A 30 2.64 5.35 3.50
C ASP A 30 1.15 5.25 3.16
N ALA A 31 0.47 4.34 3.86
CA ALA A 31 -0.96 4.17 3.77
C ALA A 31 -1.63 4.99 4.87
N GLU A 32 -2.56 5.85 4.48
CA GLU A 32 -3.28 6.77 5.36
C GLU A 32 -4.70 6.21 5.68
N GLU A 33 -5.73 7.03 5.65
CA GLU A 33 -7.13 6.61 5.85
C GLU A 33 -7.67 5.76 4.70
N ALA A 34 -8.63 4.91 5.01
CA ALA A 34 -9.19 3.93 4.08
C ALA A 34 -9.87 4.57 2.86
N ASP A 35 -10.46 5.76 3.00
CA ASP A 35 -11.08 6.49 1.88
C ASP A 35 -10.08 7.02 0.86
N ARG A 36 -8.79 7.15 1.25
CA ARG A 36 -7.71 7.59 0.36
C ARG A 36 -7.12 6.47 -0.47
N LEU A 37 -7.41 5.21 -0.14
CA LEU A 37 -6.80 4.05 -0.79
C LEU A 37 -6.92 4.14 -2.32
N ASP A 38 -8.12 4.33 -2.86
CA ASP A 38 -8.34 4.30 -4.32
C ASP A 38 -7.54 5.42 -5.03
N LEU A 39 -7.55 6.64 -4.47
CA LEU A 39 -6.78 7.77 -5.00
C LEU A 39 -5.27 7.53 -4.91
N SER A 40 -4.80 6.92 -3.82
CA SER A 40 -3.37 6.59 -3.66
C SER A 40 -2.92 5.57 -4.71
N LEU A 41 -3.75 4.58 -5.03
CA LEU A 41 -3.47 3.58 -6.06
C LEU A 41 -3.39 4.21 -7.45
N ASP A 42 -4.27 5.17 -7.79
CA ASP A 42 -4.18 5.88 -9.06
C ASP A 42 -2.86 6.66 -9.22
N VAL A 43 -2.42 7.34 -8.16
CA VAL A 43 -1.14 8.07 -8.14
C VAL A 43 0.03 7.09 -8.29
N ILE A 44 -0.01 5.97 -7.56
CA ILE A 44 1.01 4.91 -7.61
C ILE A 44 1.12 4.31 -9.01
N GLU A 45 0.00 3.96 -9.65
CA GLU A 45 -0.01 3.40 -11.01
C GLU A 45 0.61 4.38 -12.00
N ARG A 46 0.24 5.65 -11.94
CA ARG A 46 0.78 6.67 -12.84
C ARG A 46 2.29 6.82 -12.70
N VAL A 47 2.81 6.83 -11.47
CA VAL A 47 4.26 6.94 -11.25
C VAL A 47 5.01 5.66 -11.60
N LEU A 48 4.48 4.47 -11.26
CA LEU A 48 5.13 3.19 -11.60
C LEU A 48 5.20 2.92 -13.11
N ALA A 49 4.27 3.50 -13.88
CA ALA A 49 4.27 3.44 -15.33
C ALA A 49 5.44 4.19 -15.99
N GLU A 50 6.09 5.10 -15.27
CA GLU A 50 7.13 5.96 -15.85
C GLU A 50 8.36 5.16 -16.28
N PRO A 51 8.79 5.28 -17.56
CA PRO A 51 9.95 4.56 -18.07
C PRO A 51 11.24 4.86 -17.32
N GLU A 52 11.38 6.08 -16.79
CA GLU A 52 12.57 6.53 -16.05
C GLU A 52 12.82 5.74 -14.76
N LEU A 53 11.78 5.10 -14.21
CA LEU A 53 11.90 4.23 -13.04
C LEU A 53 12.33 2.80 -13.39
N ALA A 54 12.55 2.48 -14.67
CA ALA A 54 13.01 1.16 -15.08
C ALA A 54 14.36 0.79 -14.45
N GLY A 55 14.47 -0.48 -14.05
CA GLY A 55 15.65 -1.04 -13.39
C GLY A 55 15.85 -0.60 -11.93
N TRP A 56 14.96 0.23 -11.37
CA TRP A 56 15.01 0.62 -9.97
C TRP A 56 13.98 -0.16 -9.15
N ASN A 57 14.46 -0.87 -8.12
CA ASN A 57 13.65 -1.75 -7.27
C ASN A 57 13.33 -1.13 -5.89
N GLY A 58 13.53 0.19 -5.75
CA GLY A 58 13.37 0.91 -4.49
C GLY A 58 12.01 1.56 -4.29
N PHE A 59 11.06 1.39 -5.23
CA PHE A 59 9.70 1.92 -5.06
C PHE A 59 8.90 1.03 -4.11
N GLY A 60 8.35 1.62 -3.06
CA GLY A 60 7.67 0.90 -1.98
C GLY A 60 6.28 1.43 -1.65
N VAL A 61 5.39 0.54 -1.24
CA VAL A 61 3.99 0.86 -0.87
C VAL A 61 3.64 0.17 0.45
N VAL A 62 2.99 0.88 1.37
CA VAL A 62 2.43 0.30 2.60
C VAL A 62 1.05 -0.28 2.34
N VAL A 63 0.77 -1.46 2.91
CA VAL A 63 -0.56 -2.08 2.92
C VAL A 63 -0.98 -2.35 4.36
N GLN A 64 -2.18 -1.89 4.73
CA GLN A 64 -2.75 -2.04 6.08
C GLN A 64 -3.67 -3.27 6.15
N ALA A 65 -3.28 -4.28 6.94
CA ALA A 65 -3.99 -5.56 7.06
C ALA A 65 -5.29 -5.50 7.89
N TYR A 66 -5.57 -4.41 8.60
CA TYR A 66 -6.77 -4.25 9.43
C TYR A 66 -8.08 -4.05 8.65
N GLY A 67 -8.04 -4.04 7.32
CA GLY A 67 -9.20 -3.86 6.46
C GLY A 67 -9.35 -5.02 5.47
N PRO A 68 -10.58 -5.34 5.04
CA PRO A 68 -10.84 -6.47 4.13
C PRO A 68 -10.25 -6.25 2.74
N ARG A 69 -9.90 -5.02 2.37
CA ARG A 69 -9.29 -4.68 1.07
C ARG A 69 -7.80 -5.03 0.96
N ALA A 70 -7.12 -5.37 2.06
CA ALA A 70 -5.66 -5.57 2.08
C ALA A 70 -5.19 -6.63 1.08
N ALA A 71 -5.85 -7.79 1.03
CA ALA A 71 -5.49 -8.87 0.12
C ALA A 71 -5.65 -8.47 -1.36
N PHE A 72 -6.71 -7.72 -1.67
CA PHE A 72 -6.98 -7.23 -3.02
C PHE A 72 -6.00 -6.13 -3.44
N ALA A 73 -5.58 -5.26 -2.51
CA ALA A 73 -4.52 -4.28 -2.77
C ALA A 73 -3.19 -4.98 -3.10
N ILE A 74 -2.86 -6.09 -2.42
CA ILE A 74 -1.68 -6.90 -2.74
C ILE A 74 -1.80 -7.53 -4.13
N ASP A 75 -2.95 -8.10 -4.49
CA ASP A 75 -3.18 -8.64 -5.84
C ASP A 75 -3.01 -7.58 -6.92
N TRP A 76 -3.56 -6.39 -6.68
CA TRP A 76 -3.44 -5.25 -7.59
C TRP A 76 -1.99 -4.78 -7.74
N LEU A 77 -1.26 -4.62 -6.64
CA LEU A 77 0.16 -4.25 -6.64
C LEU A 77 1.02 -5.28 -7.39
N TYR A 78 0.75 -6.58 -7.19
CA TYR A 78 1.45 -7.64 -7.89
C TYR A 78 1.15 -7.62 -9.41
N ALA A 79 -0.12 -7.43 -9.79
CA ALA A 79 -0.50 -7.28 -11.20
C ALA A 79 0.17 -6.06 -11.85
N LEU A 80 0.25 -4.95 -11.12
CA LEU A 80 0.89 -3.71 -11.57
C LEU A 80 2.40 -3.89 -11.77
N ALA A 81 3.07 -4.54 -10.81
CA ALA A 81 4.49 -4.87 -10.90
C ALA A 81 4.79 -5.73 -12.12
N ARG A 82 3.91 -6.69 -12.45
CA ARG A 82 4.01 -7.50 -13.67
C ARG A 82 3.75 -6.69 -14.93
N LYS A 83 2.72 -5.82 -14.94
CA LYS A 83 2.33 -4.98 -16.08
C LYS A 83 3.47 -4.07 -16.54
N TYR A 84 4.19 -3.47 -15.60
CA TYR A 84 5.27 -2.51 -15.89
C TYR A 84 6.68 -3.09 -15.76
N ASP A 85 6.80 -4.41 -15.57
CA ASP A 85 8.07 -5.11 -15.35
C ASP A 85 8.91 -4.41 -14.27
N ARG A 86 8.35 -4.35 -13.05
CA ARG A 86 8.94 -3.72 -11.86
C ARG A 86 9.10 -4.74 -10.75
N ASN A 87 10.10 -4.51 -9.89
CA ASN A 87 10.11 -5.08 -8.55
C ASN A 87 9.80 -3.96 -7.56
N ILE A 88 8.84 -4.19 -6.68
CA ILE A 88 8.39 -3.19 -5.70
C ILE A 88 8.51 -3.73 -4.29
N MET A 89 8.75 -2.85 -3.33
CA MET A 89 8.71 -3.20 -1.92
C MET A 89 7.27 -3.07 -1.42
N VAL A 90 6.79 -4.04 -0.64
CA VAL A 90 5.47 -3.94 0.00
C VAL A 90 5.65 -4.08 1.49
N ARG A 91 5.36 -2.99 2.21
CA ARG A 91 5.37 -2.98 3.67
C ARG A 91 4.01 -3.36 4.21
N LEU A 92 3.92 -4.56 4.78
CA LEU A 92 2.71 -5.03 5.42
C LEU A 92 2.70 -4.58 6.89
N VAL A 93 1.71 -3.76 7.24
CA VAL A 93 1.42 -3.32 8.62
C VAL A 93 0.03 -3.81 9.04
N LYS A 94 -0.28 -3.77 10.34
CA LYS A 94 -1.67 -3.95 10.78
C LYS A 94 -2.51 -2.72 10.41
N GLY A 95 -2.07 -1.54 10.80
CA GLY A 95 -2.74 -0.26 10.53
C GLY A 95 -2.67 0.65 11.75
N ALA A 96 -2.73 1.97 11.54
CA ALA A 96 -2.51 2.96 12.59
C ALA A 96 -3.73 3.83 12.92
N TYR A 97 -4.78 3.79 12.08
CA TYR A 97 -5.90 4.74 12.14
C TYR A 97 -7.22 4.11 12.60
N TRP A 98 -7.18 2.98 13.32
CA TRP A 98 -8.38 2.18 13.61
C TRP A 98 -9.50 2.97 14.31
N ASP A 99 -9.18 3.72 15.37
CA ASP A 99 -10.17 4.53 16.11
C ASP A 99 -10.81 5.60 15.22
N THR A 100 -10.02 6.23 14.34
CA THR A 100 -10.50 7.21 13.36
C THR A 100 -11.47 6.57 12.38
N GLU A 101 -11.16 5.39 11.86
CA GLU A 101 -12.00 4.66 10.90
C GLU A 101 -13.33 4.24 11.52
N ILE A 102 -13.32 3.74 12.76
CA ILE A 102 -14.55 3.39 13.50
C ILE A 102 -15.42 4.63 13.71
N LYS A 103 -14.84 5.71 14.23
CA LYS A 103 -15.55 6.97 14.48
C LYS A 103 -16.14 7.54 13.20
N ARG A 104 -15.38 7.51 12.10
CA ARG A 104 -15.79 8.05 10.81
C ARG A 104 -16.96 7.27 10.22
N ALA A 105 -16.88 5.93 10.21
CA ALA A 105 -17.97 5.09 9.71
C ALA A 105 -19.28 5.32 10.47
N GLN A 106 -19.20 5.47 11.80
CA GLN A 106 -20.37 5.74 12.65
C GLN A 106 -20.95 7.15 12.41
N THR A 107 -20.09 8.16 12.36
CA THR A 107 -20.51 9.57 12.20
C THR A 107 -21.16 9.79 10.83
N LEU A 108 -20.66 9.12 9.79
CA LEU A 108 -21.21 9.18 8.44
C LEU A 108 -22.42 8.24 8.22
N GLY A 109 -22.77 7.41 9.22
CA GLY A 109 -23.88 6.46 9.11
C GLY A 109 -23.71 5.42 8.00
N LEU A 110 -22.47 4.98 7.76
CA LEU A 110 -22.18 3.99 6.70
C LEU A 110 -22.80 2.62 7.02
N SER A 111 -23.07 1.84 5.98
CA SER A 111 -23.64 0.48 6.12
C SER A 111 -22.67 -0.55 6.71
N GLY A 112 -21.38 -0.21 6.82
CA GLY A 112 -20.35 -1.10 7.37
C GLY A 112 -19.05 -0.37 7.67
N TYR A 113 -18.08 -1.11 8.21
CA TYR A 113 -16.76 -0.60 8.58
C TYR A 113 -15.71 -0.93 7.51
N PRO A 114 -14.82 0.01 7.15
CA PRO A 114 -13.70 -0.28 6.24
C PRO A 114 -12.58 -1.07 6.92
N VAL A 115 -12.68 -1.28 8.24
CA VAL A 115 -11.73 -2.02 9.08
C VAL A 115 -12.44 -3.12 9.87
N PHE A 116 -11.70 -4.16 10.26
CA PHE A 116 -12.19 -5.18 11.17
C PHE A 116 -12.44 -4.60 12.57
N THR A 117 -13.52 -5.00 13.21
CA THR A 117 -13.91 -4.49 14.55
C THR A 117 -13.32 -5.31 15.70
N ARG A 118 -12.74 -6.48 15.42
CA ARG A 118 -12.03 -7.31 16.39
C ARG A 118 -10.56 -7.41 16.01
N LYS A 119 -9.66 -7.12 16.96
CA LYS A 119 -8.20 -7.18 16.77
C LYS A 119 -7.73 -8.53 16.22
N THR A 120 -8.31 -9.64 16.68
CA THR A 120 -7.98 -11.00 16.21
C THR A 120 -8.20 -11.17 14.71
N ASN A 121 -9.20 -10.52 14.13
CA ASN A 121 -9.46 -10.59 12.69
C ASN A 121 -8.36 -9.87 11.89
N THR A 122 -7.84 -8.76 12.42
CA THR A 122 -6.65 -8.09 11.88
C THR A 122 -5.42 -8.99 11.93
N ASP A 123 -5.23 -9.76 13.00
CA ASP A 123 -4.11 -10.71 13.08
C ASP A 123 -4.24 -11.82 12.01
N VAL A 124 -5.43 -12.40 11.85
CA VAL A 124 -5.70 -13.41 10.82
C VAL A 124 -5.44 -12.84 9.42
N SER A 125 -5.95 -11.63 9.16
CA SER A 125 -5.73 -10.92 7.90
C SER A 125 -4.24 -10.67 7.63
N TYR A 126 -3.49 -10.25 8.66
CA TYR A 126 -2.05 -10.03 8.55
C TYR A 126 -1.31 -11.32 8.14
N MET A 127 -1.59 -12.44 8.80
CA MET A 127 -0.95 -13.72 8.48
C MET A 127 -1.31 -14.20 7.06
N ALA A 128 -2.57 -14.04 6.66
CA ALA A 128 -3.01 -14.38 5.31
C ALA A 128 -2.31 -13.52 4.24
N CYS A 129 -2.23 -12.21 4.47
CA CYS A 129 -1.52 -11.28 3.59
C CYS A 129 -0.01 -11.54 3.56
N ALA A 130 0.60 -11.90 4.69
CA ALA A 130 2.01 -12.23 4.76
C ALA A 130 2.35 -13.47 3.93
N LYS A 131 1.56 -14.54 4.09
CA LYS A 131 1.67 -15.76 3.26
C LYS A 131 1.51 -15.46 1.77
N LYS A 132 0.57 -14.57 1.42
CA LYS A 132 0.35 -14.14 0.03
C LYS A 132 1.57 -13.41 -0.54
N LEU A 133 2.13 -12.46 0.18
CA LEU A 133 3.32 -11.72 -0.26
C LEU A 133 4.55 -12.64 -0.41
N LEU A 134 4.73 -13.60 0.50
CA LEU A 134 5.80 -14.61 0.38
C LEU A 134 5.65 -15.51 -0.85
N SER A 135 4.46 -15.62 -1.44
CA SER A 135 4.23 -16.36 -2.69
C SER A 135 4.43 -15.53 -3.96
N MET A 136 4.74 -14.23 -3.82
CA MET A 136 4.84 -13.25 -4.91
C MET A 136 6.25 -12.63 -5.00
N THR A 137 7.26 -13.32 -4.47
CA THR A 137 8.63 -12.78 -4.30
C THR A 137 9.41 -12.64 -5.59
N ASP A 138 8.88 -13.12 -6.72
CA ASP A 138 9.43 -12.85 -8.05
C ASP A 138 9.29 -11.38 -8.46
N ARG A 139 8.32 -10.65 -7.88
CA ARG A 139 8.07 -9.22 -8.14
C ARG A 139 7.98 -8.34 -6.90
N ILE A 140 7.69 -8.92 -5.74
CA ILE A 140 7.49 -8.16 -4.51
C ILE A 140 8.58 -8.48 -3.51
N TYR A 141 9.20 -7.44 -2.95
CA TYR A 141 10.02 -7.54 -1.75
C TYR A 141 9.16 -7.26 -0.50
N PRO A 142 8.75 -8.30 0.25
CA PRO A 142 7.92 -8.10 1.44
C PRO A 142 8.71 -7.51 2.61
N GLN A 143 8.12 -6.51 3.27
CA GLN A 143 8.63 -5.91 4.49
C GLN A 143 7.58 -6.07 5.60
N PHE A 144 7.80 -6.98 6.55
CA PHE A 144 6.86 -7.25 7.63
C PHE A 144 7.12 -6.32 8.81
N ALA A 145 6.30 -5.27 8.93
CA ALA A 145 6.38 -4.32 10.03
C ALA A 145 5.48 -4.75 11.20
N THR A 146 6.11 -5.14 12.31
CA THR A 146 5.42 -5.56 13.53
C THR A 146 6.34 -5.42 14.74
N HIS A 147 5.75 -5.15 15.91
CA HIS A 147 6.41 -5.25 17.23
C HIS A 147 5.87 -6.43 18.05
N ASN A 148 4.96 -7.22 17.47
CA ASN A 148 4.34 -8.36 18.14
C ASN A 148 5.21 -9.62 17.95
N ALA A 149 5.72 -10.17 19.05
CA ALA A 149 6.63 -11.31 19.04
C ALA A 149 6.07 -12.59 18.40
N HIS A 150 4.75 -12.81 18.43
CA HIS A 150 4.11 -13.94 17.74
C HIS A 150 3.99 -13.69 16.22
N THR A 151 4.06 -12.44 15.78
CA THR A 151 3.96 -12.07 14.36
C THR A 151 5.32 -12.01 13.65
N VAL A 152 6.42 -11.86 14.41
CA VAL A 152 7.82 -11.97 13.91
C VAL A 152 8.12 -13.42 13.58
#